data_AF-J9YXT6-F1
#
_entry.id   AF-J9YXT6-F1
#
_cell.length_a   1.000
_cell.length_b   1.000
_cell.length_c   1.000
_cell.angle_alpha   90.00
_cell.angle_beta   90.00
_cell.angle_gamma   90.00
#
_symmetry.space_group_name_H-M   'P 1'
#
loop_
_entity.id
_entity.type
_entity.pdbx_description
1 polymer ?
#
loop_
_entity_poly.entity_id
_entity_poly.type
_entity_poly.pdbx_seq_one_letter_code
_entity_poly.pdbx_strand_id
1 'polypeptide(L)'
;MTDLRQNTFFRSFLKVFPLVLLFISVFNEFDANYFGVPFLSFNFAYILIFFCTLKAIDHFGYGLIFIAGLINDTVTGLPLGLSSFCYMVICVFSSYFRSITLRPTIMKDWLFFLITISVANSINYLVLYLYFGVSIDYRFLLVNNFTTFLLYFFFYFIFGLYYKKFIGKSDV
;
A
#
# COMPACT_ATOMS: atom_id res chain seq x y z
N MET A 1 0.16 13.64 36.04
CA MET A 1 -1.07 13.97 35.26
C MET A 1 -0.93 15.37 34.69
N THR A 2 0.08 15.51 33.84
CA THR A 2 0.46 16.69 33.08
C THR A 2 0.84 16.13 31.70
N ASP A 3 0.63 16.89 30.62
CA ASP A 3 1.03 16.58 29.23
C ASP A 3 -0.04 16.13 28.21
N LEU A 4 -1.34 16.23 28.53
CA LEU A 4 -2.38 16.20 27.48
C LEU A 4 -2.64 17.57 26.83
N ARG A 5 -1.74 18.55 27.02
CA ARG A 5 -1.83 19.93 26.48
C ARG A 5 -0.80 20.23 25.37
N GLN A 6 0.02 19.26 24.94
CA GLN A 6 0.83 19.33 23.71
C GLN A 6 0.09 18.74 22.47
N ASN A 7 -1.23 18.61 22.58
CA ASN A 7 -1.97 17.47 22.02
C ASN A 7 -2.68 17.74 20.67
N THR A 8 -2.48 18.90 20.06
CA THR A 8 -2.96 19.20 18.69
C THR A 8 -1.91 18.92 17.64
N PHE A 9 -0.65 19.34 17.86
CA PHE A 9 0.44 19.13 16.92
C PHE A 9 0.80 17.64 16.78
N PHE A 10 0.98 16.93 17.89
CA PHE A 10 1.28 15.49 17.89
C PHE A 10 0.15 14.68 17.23
N ARG A 11 -1.10 15.05 17.51
CA ARG A 11 -2.29 14.41 16.92
C ARG A 11 -2.43 14.71 15.42
N SER A 12 -2.03 15.90 14.97
CA SER A 12 -1.99 16.25 13.54
C SER A 12 -0.88 15.48 12.81
N PHE A 13 0.32 15.39 13.41
CA PHE A 13 1.42 14.59 12.87
C PHE A 13 1.05 13.10 12.70
N LEU A 14 0.37 12.52 13.70
CA LEU A 14 -0.10 11.13 13.62
C LEU A 14 -1.13 10.88 12.50
N LYS A 15 -1.92 11.89 12.10
CA LYS A 15 -2.81 11.76 10.93
C LYS A 15 -2.05 11.73 9.61
N VAL A 16 -0.91 12.41 9.56
CA VAL A 16 -0.04 12.51 8.36
C VAL A 16 0.99 11.36 8.33
N PHE A 17 1.23 10.69 9.44
CA PHE A 17 2.20 9.58 9.55
C PHE A 17 2.05 8.48 8.49
N PRO A 18 0.85 7.96 8.15
CA PRO A 18 0.73 6.94 7.10
C PRO A 18 1.19 7.44 5.73
N LEU A 19 0.99 8.72 5.44
CA LEU A 19 1.44 9.35 4.21
C LEU A 19 2.97 9.48 4.19
N VAL A 20 3.58 9.91 5.30
CA VAL A 20 5.05 9.97 5.43
C VAL A 20 5.65 8.57 5.25
N LEU A 21 5.03 7.56 5.85
CA LEU A 21 5.47 6.16 5.72
C LEU A 21 5.37 5.67 4.27
N LEU A 22 4.36 6.11 3.52
CA LEU A 22 4.22 5.82 2.10
C LEU A 22 5.34 6.46 1.27
N PHE A 23 5.71 7.73 1.53
CA PHE A 23 6.85 8.33 0.83
C PHE A 23 8.17 7.63 1.19
N ILE A 24 8.40 7.28 2.45
CA ILE A 24 9.57 6.49 2.87
C ILE A 24 9.59 5.15 2.13
N SER A 25 8.43 4.51 1.98
CA SER A 25 8.30 3.25 1.25
C SER A 25 8.59 3.35 -0.23
N VAL A 26 8.35 4.51 -0.82
CA VAL A 26 8.59 4.75 -2.25
C VAL A 26 10.06 5.05 -2.52
N PHE A 27 10.75 5.68 -1.55
CA PHE A 27 12.20 5.89 -1.63
C PHE A 27 13.02 4.63 -1.34
N ASN A 28 12.45 3.67 -0.60
CA ASN A 28 13.12 2.45 -0.21
C ASN A 28 12.40 1.24 -0.81
N GLU A 29 12.96 0.67 -1.87
CA GLU A 29 12.48 -0.63 -2.35
C GLU A 29 12.71 -1.68 -1.25
N PHE A 30 11.62 -2.22 -0.70
CA PHE A 30 11.68 -3.32 0.24
C PHE A 30 12.01 -4.62 -0.50
N ASP A 31 13.28 -4.76 -0.88
CA ASP A 31 13.81 -5.96 -1.49
C ASP A 31 14.72 -6.71 -0.51
N ALA A 32 14.29 -7.90 -0.05
CA ALA A 32 15.15 -8.72 0.81
C ALA A 32 16.25 -9.45 0.04
N ASN A 33 16.34 -9.28 -1.30
CA ASN A 33 17.52 -9.69 -2.06
C ASN A 33 18.80 -9.04 -1.50
N TYR A 34 18.73 -7.81 -1.00
CA TYR A 34 19.86 -7.15 -0.34
C TYR A 34 20.33 -7.86 0.94
N PHE A 35 19.46 -8.65 1.57
CA PHE A 35 19.75 -9.43 2.78
C PHE A 35 20.13 -10.89 2.47
N GLY A 36 20.27 -11.26 1.19
CA GLY A 36 20.74 -12.59 0.78
C GLY A 36 19.64 -13.66 0.67
N VAL A 37 18.36 -13.27 0.73
CA VAL A 37 17.23 -14.18 0.48
C VAL A 37 16.71 -13.93 -0.94
N PRO A 38 17.06 -14.79 -1.91
CA PRO A 38 16.68 -14.55 -3.30
C PRO A 38 15.16 -14.62 -3.46
N PHE A 39 14.61 -13.72 -4.28
CA PHE A 39 13.19 -13.62 -4.66
C PHE A 39 12.22 -13.13 -3.56
N LEU A 40 12.70 -12.80 -2.36
CA LEU A 40 11.84 -12.31 -1.27
C LEU A 40 11.71 -10.78 -1.29
N SER A 41 11.08 -10.23 -2.33
CA SER A 41 10.67 -8.82 -2.36
C SER A 41 9.19 -8.68 -1.96
N PHE A 42 8.81 -7.50 -1.47
CA PHE A 42 7.39 -7.18 -1.28
C PHE A 42 7.08 -5.72 -1.55
N ASN A 43 5.87 -5.45 -2.04
CA ASN A 43 5.43 -4.09 -2.32
C ASN A 43 4.71 -3.50 -1.10
N PHE A 44 5.48 -2.86 -0.21
CA PHE A 44 4.92 -2.25 0.99
C PHE A 44 3.99 -1.07 0.68
N ALA A 45 4.27 -0.30 -0.38
CA ALA A 45 3.42 0.80 -0.81
C ALA A 45 2.00 0.31 -1.14
N TYR A 46 1.84 -0.83 -1.83
CA TYR A 46 0.53 -1.42 -2.11
C TYR A 46 -0.26 -1.75 -0.84
N ILE A 47 0.41 -2.32 0.17
CA ILE A 47 -0.18 -2.64 1.48
C ILE A 47 -0.67 -1.35 2.16
N LEU A 48 0.18 -0.33 2.21
CA LEU A 48 -0.13 0.96 2.83
C LEU A 48 -1.30 1.67 2.14
N ILE A 49 -1.25 1.75 0.80
CA ILE A 49 -2.29 2.40 0.00
C ILE A 49 -3.62 1.72 0.28
N PHE A 50 -3.70 0.40 0.10
CA PHE A 50 -4.94 -0.34 0.27
C PHE A 50 -5.52 -0.18 1.68
N PHE A 51 -4.69 -0.30 2.72
CA PHE A 51 -5.15 -0.17 4.09
C PHE A 51 -5.70 1.23 4.38
N CYS A 52 -4.96 2.28 3.99
CA CYS A 52 -5.31 3.66 4.28
C CYS A 52 -6.54 4.14 3.51
N THR A 53 -6.73 3.69 2.27
CA THR A 53 -7.91 4.01 1.47
C THR A 53 -9.14 3.23 1.93
N LEU A 54 -8.99 1.96 2.32
CA LEU A 54 -10.09 1.14 2.85
C LEU A 54 -10.61 1.71 4.17
N LYS A 55 -9.72 2.17 5.06
CA LYS A 55 -10.09 2.83 6.33
C LYS A 55 -10.42 4.33 6.18
N ALA A 56 -10.20 4.87 4.99
CA ALA A 56 -10.42 6.27 4.62
C ALA A 56 -9.85 7.28 5.61
N ILE A 57 -8.53 7.26 5.72
CA ILE A 57 -7.80 8.22 6.53
C ILE A 57 -7.94 9.61 5.87
N ASP A 58 -8.54 10.57 6.57
CA ASP A 58 -8.90 11.90 6.06
C ASP A 58 -7.76 12.71 5.41
N HIS A 59 -6.49 12.33 5.59
CA HIS A 59 -5.30 13.04 5.07
C HIS A 59 -4.55 12.25 3.99
N PHE A 60 -5.08 11.09 3.62
CA PHE A 60 -4.50 10.20 2.61
C PHE A 60 -5.12 10.52 1.24
N GLY A 61 -4.70 11.65 0.67
CA GLY A 61 -5.26 12.19 -0.57
C GLY A 61 -4.76 11.46 -1.82
N TYR A 62 -5.66 11.15 -2.76
CA TYR A 62 -5.33 10.47 -4.02
C TYR A 62 -4.26 11.18 -4.86
N GLY A 63 -4.22 12.52 -4.82
CA GLY A 63 -3.17 13.28 -5.52
C GLY A 63 -1.76 13.04 -4.97
N LEU A 64 -1.63 12.83 -3.65
CA LEU A 64 -0.34 12.54 -3.03
C LEU A 64 0.12 11.10 -3.33
N ILE A 65 -0.83 10.17 -3.42
CA ILE A 65 -0.57 8.79 -3.85
C ILE A 65 -0.08 8.77 -5.31
N PHE A 66 -0.68 9.59 -6.17
CA PHE A 66 -0.24 9.74 -7.56
C PHE A 66 1.20 10.25 -7.65
N ILE A 67 1.54 11.32 -6.90
CA ILE A 67 2.91 11.87 -6.84
C ILE A 67 3.88 10.82 -6.31
N ALA A 68 3.49 10.05 -5.30
CA ALA A 68 4.32 8.97 -4.77
C ALA A 68 4.58 7.88 -5.82
N GLY A 69 3.62 7.56 -6.67
CA GLY A 69 3.86 6.67 -7.81
C GLY A 69 4.89 7.24 -8.79
N LEU A 70 4.82 8.53 -9.13
CA LEU A 70 5.84 9.14 -9.98
C LEU A 70 7.25 9.05 -9.39
N ILE A 71 7.39 9.27 -8.08
CA ILE A 71 8.67 9.13 -7.40
C ILE A 71 9.12 7.66 -7.40
N ASN A 72 8.20 6.71 -7.18
CA ASN A 72 8.53 5.29 -7.23
C ASN A 72 9.09 4.90 -8.60
N ASP A 73 8.47 5.36 -9.69
CA ASP A 73 8.98 5.11 -11.04
C ASP A 73 10.42 5.66 -11.22
N THR A 74 10.71 6.85 -10.69
CA THR A 74 12.07 7.42 -10.77
C THR A 74 13.11 6.66 -9.95
N VAL A 75 12.72 6.11 -8.79
CA VAL A 75 13.63 5.36 -7.90
C VAL A 75 13.91 3.97 -8.44
N THR A 76 12.85 3.29 -8.92
CA THR A 76 12.89 1.91 -9.40
C THR A 76 13.38 1.79 -10.85
N GLY A 77 13.52 2.91 -11.57
CA GLY A 77 13.88 2.93 -12.99
C GLY A 77 12.76 2.44 -13.91
N LEU A 78 11.52 2.36 -13.41
CA LEU A 78 10.35 2.03 -14.21
C LEU A 78 9.92 3.23 -15.09
N PRO A 79 9.20 2.97 -16.19
CA PRO A 79 8.59 4.02 -16.97
C PRO A 79 7.72 4.95 -16.14
N LEU A 80 7.93 6.26 -16.28
CA LEU A 80 7.20 7.29 -15.55
C LEU A 80 5.68 7.17 -15.75
N GLY A 81 4.96 7.11 -14.63
CA GLY A 81 3.49 7.05 -14.59
C GLY A 81 2.93 5.64 -14.41
N LEU A 82 3.74 4.59 -14.58
CA LEU A 82 3.30 3.20 -14.50
C LEU A 82 2.85 2.82 -13.08
N SER A 83 3.70 3.03 -12.07
CA SER A 83 3.30 2.71 -10.69
C SER A 83 2.24 3.69 -10.17
N SER A 84 2.24 4.94 -10.64
CA SER A 84 1.17 5.90 -10.33
C SER A 84 -0.20 5.39 -10.79
N PHE A 85 -0.27 4.77 -11.97
CA PHE A 85 -1.48 4.16 -12.49
C PHE A 85 -1.90 2.96 -11.63
N CYS A 86 -0.97 2.06 -11.31
CA CYS A 86 -1.24 0.91 -10.44
C CYS A 86 -1.72 1.32 -9.04
N TYR A 87 -1.11 2.33 -8.44
CA TYR A 87 -1.53 2.87 -7.14
C TYR A 87 -2.94 3.44 -7.19
N MET A 88 -3.30 4.15 -8.27
CA MET A 88 -4.65 4.66 -8.47
C MET A 88 -5.66 3.52 -8.68
N VAL A 89 -5.31 2.46 -9.40
CA VAL A 89 -6.14 1.25 -9.50
C VAL A 89 -6.42 0.66 -8.11
N ILE A 90 -5.40 0.52 -7.27
CA ILE A 90 -5.56 0.04 -5.88
C ILE A 90 -6.49 0.95 -5.08
N CYS A 91 -6.37 2.28 -5.24
CA CYS A 91 -7.27 3.25 -4.61
C CYS A 91 -8.73 3.07 -5.04
N VAL A 92 -8.98 2.87 -6.34
CA VAL A 92 -10.34 2.65 -6.85
C VAL A 92 -10.92 1.36 -6.28
N PHE A 93 -10.20 0.24 -6.36
CA PHE A 93 -10.68 -1.05 -5.86
C PHE A 93 -10.95 -1.03 -4.34
N SER A 94 -10.05 -0.45 -3.55
CA SER A 94 -10.23 -0.34 -2.11
C SER A 94 -11.39 0.56 -1.71
N SER A 95 -11.58 1.69 -2.40
CA SER A 95 -12.73 2.58 -2.17
C SER A 95 -14.06 1.90 -2.55
N TYR A 96 -14.05 1.12 -3.62
CA TYR A 96 -15.18 0.29 -4.03
C TYR A 96 -15.49 -0.79 -2.99
N PHE A 97 -14.50 -1.53 -2.49
CA PHE A 97 -14.71 -2.54 -1.47
C PHE A 97 -15.22 -1.98 -0.14
N ARG A 98 -14.77 -0.77 0.23
CA ARG A 98 -15.34 -0.04 1.37
C ARG A 98 -16.83 0.21 1.21
N SER A 99 -17.28 0.58 0.00
CA SER A 99 -18.70 0.86 -0.27
C SER A 99 -19.59 -0.39 -0.23
N ILE A 100 -19.05 -1.56 -0.59
CA ILE A 100 -19.78 -2.84 -0.57
C ILE A 100 -19.79 -3.48 0.82
N THR A 101 -18.72 -3.32 1.60
CA THR A 101 -18.54 -4.05 2.86
C THR A 101 -19.27 -3.35 4.01
N LEU A 102 -20.55 -3.64 4.19
CA LEU A 102 -21.39 -3.14 5.30
C LEU A 102 -20.97 -3.67 6.69
N ARG A 103 -20.20 -4.76 6.75
CA ARG A 103 -19.56 -5.28 7.98
C ARG A 103 -18.12 -5.71 7.67
N PRO A 104 -17.09 -4.94 8.09
CA PRO A 104 -15.70 -5.25 7.80
C PRO A 104 -15.28 -6.50 8.59
N THR A 105 -14.73 -7.51 7.90
CA THR A 105 -14.08 -8.64 8.54
C THR A 105 -12.68 -8.80 7.96
N ILE A 106 -11.70 -9.11 8.82
CA ILE A 106 -10.30 -9.24 8.41
C ILE A 106 -10.11 -10.23 7.26
N MET A 107 -10.87 -11.34 7.24
CA MET A 107 -10.81 -12.33 6.18
C MET A 107 -11.30 -11.80 4.83
N LYS A 108 -12.36 -10.97 4.81
CA LYS A 108 -12.86 -10.37 3.57
C LYS A 108 -11.87 -9.34 3.05
N ASP A 109 -11.37 -8.47 3.92
CA ASP A 109 -10.38 -7.45 3.57
C ASP A 109 -9.11 -8.09 3.01
N TRP A 110 -8.68 -9.20 3.60
CA TRP A 110 -7.52 -9.97 3.14
C TRP A 110 -7.72 -10.60 1.75
N LEU A 111 -8.87 -11.24 1.50
CA LEU A 111 -9.19 -11.80 0.17
C LEU A 111 -9.33 -10.70 -0.89
N PHE A 112 -9.95 -9.58 -0.56
CA PHE A 112 -10.06 -8.44 -1.46
C PHE A 112 -8.70 -7.83 -1.79
N PHE A 113 -7.79 -7.78 -0.82
CA PHE A 113 -6.42 -7.34 -1.06
C PHE A 113 -5.73 -8.20 -2.12
N LEU A 114 -5.85 -9.54 -2.03
CA LEU A 114 -5.29 -10.46 -3.02
C LEU A 114 -5.76 -10.15 -4.44
N ILE A 115 -7.05 -9.93 -4.62
CA ILE A 115 -7.65 -9.62 -5.92
C ILE A 115 -7.07 -8.30 -6.44
N THR A 116 -7.07 -7.26 -5.61
CA THR A 116 -6.58 -5.93 -6.00
C THR A 116 -5.12 -5.93 -6.41
N ILE A 117 -4.22 -6.52 -5.61
CA ILE A 117 -2.79 -6.53 -5.94
C ILE A 117 -2.51 -7.39 -7.17
N SER A 118 -3.27 -8.47 -7.36
CA SER A 118 -3.10 -9.35 -8.52
C SER A 118 -3.51 -8.64 -9.80
N VAL A 119 -4.63 -7.90 -9.78
CA VAL A 119 -5.06 -7.06 -10.91
C VAL A 119 -4.05 -5.94 -11.19
N ALA A 120 -3.62 -5.21 -10.15
CA ALA A 120 -2.68 -4.09 -10.30
C ALA A 120 -1.32 -4.56 -10.86
N ASN A 121 -0.79 -5.68 -10.35
CA ASN A 121 0.42 -6.28 -10.88
C ASN A 121 0.21 -6.77 -12.31
N SER A 122 -0.90 -7.47 -12.60
CA SER A 122 -1.16 -7.97 -13.96
C SER A 122 -1.18 -6.83 -14.99
N ILE A 123 -1.82 -5.71 -14.67
CA ILE A 123 -1.80 -4.52 -15.53
C ILE A 123 -0.37 -3.98 -15.68
N ASN A 124 0.37 -3.85 -14.57
CA ASN A 124 1.75 -3.38 -14.58
C ASN A 124 2.62 -4.18 -15.57
N TYR A 125 2.62 -5.50 -15.43
CA TYR A 125 3.43 -6.40 -16.26
C TYR A 125 2.94 -6.47 -17.71
N LEU A 126 1.63 -6.39 -17.96
CA LEU A 126 1.10 -6.32 -19.32
C LEU A 126 1.60 -5.06 -20.04
N VAL A 127 1.61 -3.91 -19.36
CA VAL A 127 2.11 -2.66 -19.93
C VAL A 127 3.62 -2.75 -20.19
N LEU A 128 4.40 -3.27 -19.24
CA LEU A 128 5.85 -3.47 -19.40
C LEU A 128 6.19 -4.40 -20.57
N TYR A 129 5.42 -5.47 -20.74
CA TYR A 129 5.63 -6.41 -21.83
C TYR A 129 5.24 -5.84 -23.20
N LEU A 130 4.04 -5.26 -23.31
CA LEU A 130 3.49 -4.80 -24.59
C LEU A 130 4.17 -3.54 -25.13
N TYR A 131 4.53 -2.59 -24.25
CA TYR A 131 5.05 -1.28 -24.66
C TYR A 131 6.57 -1.15 -24.51
N PHE A 132 7.15 -1.79 -23.49
CA PHE A 132 8.57 -1.63 -23.17
C PHE A 132 9.42 -2.87 -23.49
N GLY A 133 8.78 -3.98 -23.92
CA GLY A 133 9.48 -5.20 -24.30
C GLY A 133 10.29 -5.84 -23.17
N VAL A 134 9.95 -5.56 -21.91
CA VAL A 134 10.67 -6.07 -20.74
C VAL A 134 10.40 -7.58 -20.59
N SER A 135 11.47 -8.37 -20.41
CA SER A 135 11.37 -9.80 -20.15
C SER A 135 10.73 -10.07 -18.78
N ILE A 136 9.69 -10.90 -18.75
CA ILE A 136 8.96 -11.22 -17.52
C ILE A 136 9.62 -12.41 -16.82
N ASP A 137 10.06 -12.21 -15.57
CA ASP A 137 10.30 -13.32 -14.64
C ASP A 137 9.02 -13.65 -13.85
N TYR A 138 8.31 -14.68 -14.30
CA TYR A 138 7.07 -15.14 -13.66
C TYR A 138 7.28 -15.66 -12.25
N ARG A 139 8.48 -16.18 -11.91
CA ARG A 139 8.77 -16.69 -10.56
C ARG A 139 8.89 -15.52 -9.60
N PHE A 140 9.64 -14.50 -9.98
CA PHE A 140 9.76 -13.27 -9.18
C PHE A 140 8.39 -12.62 -8.96
N LEU A 141 7.59 -12.50 -10.02
CA LEU A 141 6.25 -11.93 -9.94
C LEU A 141 5.33 -12.66 -8.96
N LEU A 142 5.28 -14.00 -9.07
CA LEU A 142 4.44 -14.82 -8.19
C LEU A 142 4.89 -14.74 -6.74
N VAL A 143 6.19 -14.87 -6.48
CA VAL A 143 6.72 -14.81 -5.12
C VAL A 143 6.52 -13.42 -4.52
N ASN A 144 6.80 -12.34 -5.26
CA ASN A 144 6.57 -10.98 -4.79
C ASN A 144 5.09 -10.71 -4.46
N ASN A 145 4.17 -11.15 -5.35
CA ASN A 145 2.74 -10.97 -5.13
C ASN A 145 2.24 -11.78 -3.92
N PHE A 146 2.71 -13.02 -3.77
CA PHE A 146 2.33 -13.90 -2.66
C PHE A 146 2.89 -13.42 -1.32
N THR A 147 4.16 -12.99 -1.29
CA THR A 147 4.79 -12.43 -0.09
C THR A 147 4.08 -11.14 0.34
N THR A 148 3.76 -10.25 -0.61
CA THR A 148 3.00 -9.02 -0.33
C THR A 148 1.62 -9.33 0.26
N PHE A 149 0.92 -10.33 -0.29
CA PHE A 149 -0.37 -10.81 0.22
C PHE A 149 -0.29 -11.37 1.65
N LEU A 150 0.73 -12.19 1.95
CA LEU A 150 0.94 -12.73 3.29
C LEU A 150 1.26 -11.63 4.30
N LEU A 151 2.14 -10.71 3.94
CA LEU A 151 2.55 -9.60 4.80
C LEU A 151 1.40 -8.64 5.11
N TYR A 152 0.43 -8.49 4.22
CA TYR A 152 -0.75 -7.68 4.50
C TYR A 152 -1.48 -8.14 5.76
N PHE A 153 -1.60 -9.45 6.00
CA PHE A 153 -2.24 -9.96 7.21
C PHE A 153 -1.52 -9.49 8.48
N PHE A 154 -0.18 -9.49 8.47
CA PHE A 154 0.64 -8.99 9.57
C PHE A 154 0.52 -7.48 9.76
N PHE A 155 0.64 -6.71 8.67
CA PHE A 155 0.54 -5.25 8.71
C PHE A 155 -0.86 -4.77 9.07
N TYR A 156 -1.91 -5.52 8.72
CA TYR A 156 -3.28 -5.21 9.14
C TYR A 156 -3.38 -5.13 10.67
N PHE A 157 -2.75 -6.06 11.39
CA PHE A 157 -2.78 -6.04 12.85
C PHE A 157 -2.00 -4.84 13.42
N ILE A 158 -0.80 -4.58 12.89
CA ILE A 158 0.03 -3.43 13.31
C ILE A 158 -0.68 -2.10 13.07
N PHE A 159 -1.16 -1.89 11.84
CA PHE A 159 -1.86 -0.67 11.49
C PHE A 159 -3.23 -0.57 12.16
N GLY A 160 -3.89 -1.70 12.43
CA GLY A 160 -5.11 -1.75 13.23
C GLY A 160 -4.90 -1.27 14.66
N LEU A 161 -3.83 -1.72 15.33
CA LEU A 161 -3.44 -1.22 16.66
C LEU A 161 -3.13 0.27 16.64
N TYR A 162 -2.38 0.73 15.63
CA TYR A 162 -2.09 2.14 15.42
C TYR A 162 -3.39 2.96 15.28
N TYR A 163 -4.28 2.54 14.38
CA TYR A 163 -5.52 3.25 14.09
C TYR A 163 -6.45 3.32 15.31
N LYS A 164 -6.60 2.20 16.03
CA LYS A 164 -7.40 2.13 17.25
C LYS A 164 -6.88 3.08 18.34
N LYS A 165 -5.56 3.17 18.51
CA LYS A 165 -4.94 3.97 19.56
C LYS A 165 -4.96 5.47 19.29
N PHE A 166 -4.83 5.88 18.02
CA PHE A 166 -4.61 7.29 17.68
C PHE A 166 -5.78 7.99 16.97
N ILE A 167 -6.64 7.25 16.26
CA ILE A 167 -7.75 7.82 15.47
C ILE A 167 -9.12 7.54 16.12
N GLY A 168 -9.26 6.48 16.91
CA GLY A 168 -10.41 6.29 17.80
C GLY A 168 -11.74 5.95 17.12
N LYS A 169 -11.73 5.50 15.86
CA LYS A 169 -12.89 4.83 15.25
C LYS A 169 -12.69 3.31 15.35
N SER A 170 -13.40 2.70 16.29
CA SER A 170 -13.53 1.25 16.39
C SER A 170 -14.61 0.80 15.41
N ASP A 171 -14.20 0.29 14.25
CA ASP A 171 -15.08 -0.54 13.44
C ASP A 171 -14.84 -1.99 13.88
N VAL A 172 -15.51 -2.37 14.98
CA VAL A 172 -15.91 -3.75 15.26
C VAL A 172 -17.30 -3.93 14.65
#